data_AF-A0A2S3VNU7-F1
#
_entry.id   AF-A0A2S3VNU7-F1
#
_cell.length_a   1.000
_cell.length_b   1.000
_cell.length_c   1.000
_cell.angle_alpha   90.00
_cell.angle_beta   90.00
_cell.angle_gamma   90.00
#
_symmetry.space_group_name_H-M   'P 1'
#
loop_
_entity.id
_entity.type
_entity.pdbx_description
1 polymer ?
#
loop_
_entity_poly.entity_id
_entity_poly.type
_entity_poly.pdbx_seq_one_letter_code
_entity_poly.pdbx_strand_id
1 'polypeptide(L)'
;MPICLLLFSVFSSSAWAGNTPCSGKKGGIDRCDGDLFLCNDGSISGSKKSCSAMFGGQTQARPQAFIQDTQGCSCGTGSFCTGPRGGVYCLTPSGNKSYKRK
;
A
#
# COMPACT_ATOMS: atom_id res chain seq x y z
N MET A 1 29.38 -24.39 -44.70
CA MET A 1 29.97 -23.03 -44.78
C MET A 1 29.34 -22.39 -46.01
N PRO A 2 28.49 -21.34 -45.95
CA PRO A 2 28.34 -20.25 -44.95
C PRO A 2 26.98 -20.31 -44.20
N ILE A 3 26.82 -19.86 -42.94
CA ILE A 3 26.71 -18.47 -42.40
C ILE A 3 25.44 -17.74 -42.85
N CYS A 4 24.80 -17.06 -41.87
CA CYS A 4 23.61 -16.20 -41.92
C CYS A 4 22.28 -16.93 -41.60
N LEU A 5 21.53 -16.67 -40.54
CA LEU A 5 21.44 -15.49 -39.69
C LEU A 5 20.84 -15.90 -38.32
N LEU A 6 21.56 -15.57 -37.25
CA LEU A 6 21.04 -15.53 -35.88
C LEU A 6 19.92 -14.49 -35.80
N LEU A 7 18.67 -14.92 -35.87
CA LEU A 7 17.51 -14.12 -35.49
C LEU A 7 17.38 -14.14 -33.96
N PHE A 8 18.25 -13.38 -33.29
CA PHE A 8 18.12 -13.05 -31.88
C PHE A 8 16.98 -12.02 -31.75
N SER A 9 15.76 -12.51 -31.61
CA SER A 9 14.58 -11.68 -31.31
C SER A 9 14.76 -11.08 -29.92
N VAL A 10 15.20 -9.83 -29.87
CA VAL A 10 15.25 -9.02 -28.64
C VAL A 10 13.81 -8.74 -28.23
N PHE A 11 13.26 -9.58 -27.36
CA PHE A 11 12.06 -9.25 -26.60
C PHE A 11 12.44 -8.16 -25.59
N SER A 12 12.24 -6.90 -25.98
CA SER A 12 12.29 -5.78 -25.04
C SER A 12 11.10 -5.93 -24.08
N SER A 13 11.34 -6.57 -22.94
CA SER A 13 10.44 -6.53 -21.80
C SER A 13 10.29 -5.07 -21.37
N SER A 14 9.19 -4.44 -21.78
CA SER A 14 8.80 -3.14 -21.26
C SER A 14 8.57 -3.31 -19.75
N ALA A 15 9.57 -2.95 -18.95
CA ALA A 15 9.45 -2.90 -17.51
C ALA A 15 8.52 -1.75 -17.18
N TRP A 16 7.23 -2.05 -17.02
CA TRP A 16 6.25 -1.09 -16.56
C TRP A 16 6.54 -0.79 -15.09
N ALA A 17 7.40 0.19 -14.85
CA ALA A 17 7.64 0.76 -13.53
C ALA A 17 6.44 1.62 -13.11
N GLY A 18 5.26 1.01 -13.06
CA GLY A 18 4.08 1.63 -12.47
C GLY A 18 4.22 1.61 -10.95
N ASN A 19 3.97 2.73 -10.29
CA ASN A 19 3.82 2.81 -8.84
C ASN A 19 2.59 1.99 -8.41
N THR A 20 2.74 0.67 -8.28
CA THR A 20 1.68 -0.19 -7.81
C THR A 20 1.51 0.01 -6.29
N PRO A 21 0.28 -0.08 -5.76
CA PRO A 21 0.11 -0.12 -4.32
C PRO A 21 0.94 -1.28 -3.75
N CYS A 22 1.66 -1.00 -2.66
CA CYS A 22 2.47 -2.00 -1.96
C CYS A 22 3.64 -2.64 -2.74
N SER A 23 4.31 -1.91 -3.64
CA SER A 23 5.51 -2.41 -4.34
C SER A 23 6.76 -2.58 -3.46
N GLY A 24 7.74 -3.34 -3.96
CA GLY A 24 9.07 -3.48 -3.38
C GLY A 24 9.02 -4.18 -2.02
N LYS A 25 9.69 -3.60 -1.02
CA LYS A 25 9.77 -4.15 0.35
C LYS A 25 8.43 -4.33 1.07
N LYS A 26 7.36 -3.70 0.57
CA LYS A 26 6.00 -3.81 1.13
C LYS A 26 5.36 -5.18 0.85
N GLY A 27 5.88 -5.94 -0.12
CA GLY A 27 5.48 -7.32 -0.36
C GLY A 27 4.10 -7.51 -1.02
N GLY A 28 3.55 -6.49 -1.68
CA GLY A 28 2.22 -6.55 -2.27
C GLY A 28 1.09 -6.19 -1.30
N ILE A 29 -0.12 -6.15 -1.84
CA ILE A 29 -1.33 -5.81 -1.08
C ILE A 29 -1.74 -7.02 -0.25
N ASP A 30 -1.94 -6.82 1.05
CA ASP A 30 -2.56 -7.80 1.94
C ASP A 30 -4.09 -7.71 1.82
N ARG A 31 -4.65 -6.52 2.09
CA ARG A 31 -6.09 -6.22 1.98
C ARG A 31 -6.37 -4.73 1.86
N CYS A 32 -7.64 -4.38 1.68
CA CYS A 32 -8.10 -2.99 1.83
C CYS A 32 -8.47 -2.68 3.30
N ASP A 33 -8.07 -1.51 3.77
CA ASP A 33 -8.54 -0.89 5.02
C ASP A 33 -9.34 0.38 4.66
N GLY A 34 -10.63 0.19 4.36
CA GLY A 34 -11.43 1.20 3.67
C GLY A 34 -10.87 1.49 2.27
N ASP A 35 -10.53 2.75 2.01
CA ASP A 35 -9.90 3.17 0.75
C ASP A 35 -8.38 2.97 0.71
N LEU A 36 -7.73 2.71 1.85
CA LEU A 36 -6.29 2.49 1.91
C LEU A 36 -5.95 1.05 1.58
N PHE A 37 -4.80 0.83 0.93
CA PHE A 37 -4.23 -0.51 0.80
C PHE A 37 -3.37 -0.81 2.01
N LEU A 38 -3.68 -1.88 2.72
CA LEU A 38 -2.80 -2.49 3.71
C LEU A 38 -1.85 -3.44 2.96
N CYS A 39 -0.57 -3.33 3.26
CA CYS A 39 0.49 -4.11 2.63
C CYS A 39 0.89 -5.30 3.51
N ASN A 40 1.54 -6.31 2.92
CA ASN A 40 2.01 -7.50 3.65
C ASN A 40 3.03 -7.19 4.74
N ASP A 41 3.79 -6.09 4.63
CA ASP A 41 4.66 -5.60 5.71
C ASP A 41 3.89 -4.96 6.89
N GLY A 42 2.55 -4.95 6.82
CA GLY A 42 1.67 -4.35 7.82
C GLY A 42 1.59 -2.83 7.76
N SER A 43 2.19 -2.19 6.74
CA SER A 43 2.10 -0.74 6.53
C SER A 43 0.96 -0.38 5.59
N ILE A 44 0.53 0.89 5.61
CA ILE A 44 -0.43 1.40 4.62
C ILE A 44 0.30 1.93 3.39
N SER A 45 -0.29 1.70 2.21
CA SER A 45 0.23 2.18 0.94
C SER A 45 0.07 3.68 0.80
N GLY A 46 1.10 4.34 0.25
CA GLY A 46 1.04 5.75 -0.10
C GLY A 46 0.38 6.04 -1.44
N SER A 47 -0.30 5.06 -2.06
CA SER A 47 -1.02 5.25 -3.32
C SER A 47 -2.20 6.22 -3.12
N LYS A 48 -2.46 7.06 -4.14
CA LYS A 48 -3.66 7.93 -4.18
C LYS A 48 -4.89 7.20 -4.74
N LYS A 49 -4.71 5.98 -5.26
CA LYS A 49 -5.82 5.17 -5.74
C LYS A 49 -6.67 4.74 -4.55
N SER A 50 -7.96 4.54 -4.77
CA SER A 50 -8.82 3.90 -3.76
C SER A 50 -8.72 2.38 -3.92
N CYS A 51 -8.44 1.68 -2.81
CA CYS A 51 -8.42 0.23 -2.77
C CYS A 51 -9.81 -0.35 -3.05
N SER A 52 -10.84 0.24 -2.48
CA SER A 52 -12.24 -0.17 -2.69
C SER A 52 -12.65 -0.03 -4.15
N ALA A 53 -12.26 1.07 -4.81
CA ALA A 53 -12.53 1.29 -6.23
C ALA A 53 -11.78 0.31 -7.16
N MET A 54 -10.60 -0.17 -6.75
CA MET A 54 -9.81 -1.12 -7.55
C MET A 54 -10.28 -2.57 -7.43
N PHE A 55 -10.74 -2.98 -6.25
CA PHE A 55 -11.06 -4.38 -5.95
C PHE A 55 -12.57 -4.66 -5.82
N GLY A 56 -13.43 -3.66 -6.01
CA GLY A 56 -14.90 -3.85 -6.01
C GLY A 56 -15.47 -4.31 -4.67
N GLY A 57 -14.70 -4.18 -3.59
CA GLY A 57 -15.10 -4.58 -2.25
C GLY A 57 -16.13 -3.61 -1.70
N GLN A 58 -17.26 -4.14 -1.25
CA GLN A 58 -18.34 -3.40 -0.59
C GLN A 58 -17.74 -2.47 0.47
N THR A 59 -17.87 -1.17 0.22
CA THR A 59 -17.46 -0.10 1.13
C THR A 59 -18.39 -0.14 2.34
N GLN A 60 -18.06 -0.93 3.36
CA GLN A 60 -18.35 -0.42 4.68
C GLN A 60 -17.43 0.78 4.84
N ALA A 61 -17.98 1.99 4.75
CA ALA A 61 -17.34 3.20 5.23
C ALA A 61 -17.03 2.98 6.71
N ARG A 62 -15.89 2.34 7.00
CA ARG A 62 -15.50 1.97 8.35
C ARG A 62 -15.22 3.29 9.05
N PRO A 63 -15.92 3.60 10.17
CA PRO A 63 -15.64 4.79 10.94
C PRO A 63 -14.16 4.79 11.32
N GLN A 64 -13.43 5.80 10.88
CA GLN A 64 -12.02 5.95 11.21
C GLN A 64 -11.97 6.53 12.62
N ALA A 65 -11.58 5.69 13.58
CA ALA A 65 -11.41 6.13 14.95
C ALA A 65 -10.07 6.87 15.05
N PHE A 66 -10.12 8.18 15.30
CA PHE A 66 -8.94 8.98 15.57
C PHE A 66 -8.69 8.97 17.07
N ILE A 67 -7.71 8.18 17.51
CA ILE A 67 -7.30 8.07 18.90
C ILE A 67 -6.22 9.13 19.14
N GLN A 68 -6.37 9.94 20.19
CA GLN A 68 -5.32 10.90 20.61
C GLN A 68 -4.21 10.23 21.42
N ASP A 69 -4.48 9.02 21.94
CA ASP A 69 -3.52 8.21 22.67
C ASP A 69 -2.71 7.28 21.74
N THR A 70 -1.43 7.08 22.08
CA THR A 70 -0.49 6.24 21.31
C THR A 70 -0.73 4.73 21.45
N GLN A 71 -1.58 4.30 22.40
CA GLN A 71 -1.89 2.90 22.64
C GLN A 71 -3.18 2.54 21.86
N GLY A 72 -3.03 1.84 20.73
CA GLY A 72 -4.17 1.21 20.04
C GLY A 72 -4.39 1.57 18.58
N CYS A 73 -3.49 2.32 17.94
CA CYS A 73 -3.61 2.69 16.53
C CYS A 73 -2.87 1.73 15.59
N SER A 74 -3.28 0.47 15.52
CA SER A 74 -2.64 -0.52 14.64
C SER A 74 -3.09 -0.35 13.18
N CYS A 75 -2.18 -0.50 12.23
CA CYS A 75 -2.55 -0.47 10.81
C CYS A 75 -3.49 -1.62 10.46
N GLY A 76 -4.54 -1.35 9.68
CA GLY A 76 -5.51 -2.38 9.26
C GLY A 76 -6.67 -2.61 10.22
N THR A 77 -6.73 -1.89 11.34
CA THR A 77 -7.88 -1.90 12.27
C THR A 77 -8.78 -0.67 12.09
N GLY A 78 -8.50 0.22 11.14
CA GLY A 78 -9.22 1.49 10.97
C GLY A 78 -9.03 2.50 12.13
N SER A 79 -8.18 2.19 13.11
CA SER A 79 -7.80 3.10 14.19
C SER A 79 -6.52 3.85 13.82
N PHE A 80 -6.58 5.18 13.82
CA PHE A 80 -5.45 6.04 13.51
C PHE A 80 -5.11 6.93 14.69
N CYS A 81 -3.82 7.12 14.90
CA CYS A 81 -3.26 8.05 15.86
C CYS A 81 -3.02 9.40 15.19
N THR A 82 -3.15 10.47 15.97
CA THR A 82 -2.75 11.80 15.51
C THR A 82 -1.48 12.22 16.24
N GLY A 83 -0.43 12.53 15.49
CA GLY A 83 0.84 12.99 16.04
C GLY A 83 0.78 14.45 16.51
N PRO A 84 1.80 14.93 17.25
CA PRO A 84 1.85 16.29 17.78
C PRO A 84 1.85 17.37 16.69
N ARG A 85 2.23 17.02 15.45
CA ARG A 85 2.18 17.90 14.27
C ARG A 85 0.88 17.78 13.48
N GLY A 86 -0.15 17.13 14.03
CA GLY A 86 -1.44 16.89 13.35
C GLY A 86 -1.40 15.84 12.24
N GLY A 87 -0.28 15.13 12.07
CA GLY A 87 -0.14 14.05 11.10
C GLY A 87 -0.83 12.78 11.57
N VAL A 88 -1.66 12.17 10.72
CA VAL A 88 -2.38 10.94 11.02
C VAL A 88 -1.52 9.73 10.67
N TYR A 89 -1.40 8.76 11.57
CA TYR A 89 -0.60 7.55 11.35
C TYR A 89 -1.18 6.33 12.05
N CYS A 90 -0.76 5.15 11.62
CA CYS A 90 -0.97 3.89 12.31
C CYS A 90 0.39 3.23 12.60
N LEU A 91 0.41 2.27 13.51
CA LEU A 91 1.58 1.48 13.88
C LEU A 91 1.52 0.12 13.17
N THR A 92 2.60 -0.24 12.49
CA THR A 92 2.74 -1.58 11.93
C THR A 92 3.01 -2.59 13.04
N PRO A 93 2.82 -3.90 12.80
CA PRO A 93 3.17 -4.94 13.78
C PRO A 93 4.64 -4.88 14.22
N SER A 94 5.53 -4.39 13.36
CA SER A 94 6.95 -4.18 13.64
C SER A 94 7.24 -2.90 14.45
N GLY A 95 6.22 -2.17 14.89
CA GLY A 95 6.36 -0.92 15.66
C GLY A 95 6.68 0.32 14.84
N ASN A 96 6.64 0.25 13.50
CA ASN A 96 6.93 1.39 12.65
C ASN A 96 5.70 2.27 12.44
N LYS A 97 5.88 3.60 12.38
CA LYS A 97 4.79 4.53 12.05
C LYS A 97 4.55 4.55 10.55
N SER A 98 3.31 4.30 10.13
CA SER A 98 2.85 4.43 8.76
C SER A 98 1.85 5.57 8.66
N TYR A 99 2.22 6.64 7.96
CA TYR A 99 1.41 7.86 7.89
C TYR A 99 0.32 7.74 6.84
N LYS A 100 -0.90 8.12 7.22
CA LYS A 100 -2.03 8.24 6.32
C LYS A 100 -1.86 9.51 5.49
N ARG A 101 -2.10 9.38 4.18
CA ARG A 101 -2.15 10.52 3.26
C ARG A 101 -3.40 11.38 3.57
N LYS A 102 -3.26 12.70 3.45
CA LYS A 102 -4.40 13.63 3.42
C LYS A 102 -5.06 13.62 2.05
#